data_AF-A0ABD5SRL7-F1
#
_entry.id   AF-A0ABD5SRL7-F1
#
_cell.length_a   1.000
_cell.length_b   1.000
_cell.length_c   1.000
_cell.angle_alpha   90.00
_cell.angle_beta   90.00
_cell.angle_gamma   90.00
#
_symmetry.space_group_name_H-M   'P 1'
#
loop_
_entity.id
_entity.type
_entity.pdbx_description
1 polymer ?
#
loop_
_entity_poly.entity_id
_entity_poly.type
_entity_poly.pdbx_seq_one_letter_code
_entity_poly.pdbx_strand_id
1 'polypeptide(L)'
;MPDVSGDGRDATNGWTTDGLYGSSQSPDRQRDRLTGGEIPVAVYGLGKMGLPLAAVYAETTGNVTGVDIDPTVIETITDGESHVVGEPGLAALVADQVDAGRLEATTDGSAAASTAQ
;
A
#
# COMPACT_ATOMS: atom_id res chain seq x y z
N MET A 1 -2.94 -51.42 8.43
CA MET A 1 -4.27 -51.39 7.77
C MET A 1 -5.18 -52.34 8.54
N PRO A 2 -6.44 -51.98 8.83
CA PRO A 2 -7.27 -50.90 8.24
C PRO A 2 -7.18 -49.61 9.05
N ASP A 3 -7.08 -48.43 8.44
CA ASP A 3 -8.09 -47.67 7.68
C ASP A 3 -8.94 -46.78 8.61
N VAL A 4 -8.51 -45.51 8.73
CA VAL A 4 -9.29 -44.41 9.32
C VAL A 4 -10.01 -43.73 8.17
N SER A 5 -11.25 -44.15 7.95
CA SER A 5 -12.22 -43.53 7.05
C SER A 5 -13.45 -43.09 7.86
N GLY A 6 -13.86 -41.83 7.67
CA GLY A 6 -15.03 -41.20 8.31
C GLY A 6 -14.76 -39.71 8.51
N ASP A 7 -14.73 -38.92 7.44
CA ASP A 7 -15.90 -38.31 6.79
C ASP A 7 -16.52 -37.16 7.59
N GLY A 8 -16.32 -35.95 7.04
CA GLY A 8 -17.40 -35.02 6.75
C GLY A 8 -18.19 -34.48 7.93
N ARG A 9 -17.81 -33.27 8.37
CA ARG A 9 -18.78 -32.18 8.56
C ARG A 9 -18.20 -30.88 8.04
N ASP A 10 -18.45 -30.68 6.76
CA ASP A 10 -18.53 -29.40 6.07
C ASP A 10 -19.56 -28.49 6.77
N ALA A 11 -19.13 -27.30 7.13
CA ALA A 11 -19.97 -26.19 7.54
C ALA A 11 -19.62 -24.96 6.70
N THR A 12 -20.02 -25.00 5.43
CA THR A 12 -20.58 -23.89 4.65
C THR A 12 -20.05 -22.49 5.00
N ASN A 13 -18.92 -22.11 4.38
CA ASN A 13 -18.78 -20.77 3.83
C ASN A 13 -17.95 -20.85 2.55
N GLY A 14 -18.62 -20.88 1.40
CA GLY A 14 -18.03 -21.06 0.08
C GLY A 14 -17.23 -19.86 -0.42
N TRP A 15 -16.05 -19.65 0.17
CA TRP A 15 -15.01 -18.83 -0.41
C TRP A 15 -13.89 -19.78 -0.81
N THR A 16 -13.94 -20.27 -2.04
CA THR A 16 -12.77 -20.87 -2.68
C THR A 16 -11.61 -19.89 -2.48
N THR A 17 -10.42 -20.38 -2.09
CA THR A 17 -9.19 -19.60 -2.09
C THR A 17 -8.74 -19.30 -3.53
N ASP A 18 -9.63 -18.72 -4.33
CA ASP A 18 -9.25 -17.91 -5.48
C ASP A 18 -8.49 -16.74 -4.86
N GLY A 19 -7.18 -16.62 -5.14
CA GLY A 19 -6.35 -15.60 -4.52
C GLY A 19 -6.90 -14.19 -4.75
N LEU A 20 -6.41 -13.20 -3.98
CA LEU A 20 -6.78 -11.78 -4.16
C LEU A 20 -6.72 -11.42 -5.64
N TYR A 21 -7.82 -10.86 -6.15
CA TYR A 21 -7.97 -10.44 -7.55
C TYR A 21 -7.73 -11.56 -8.58
N GLY A 22 -8.10 -12.81 -8.27
CA GLY A 22 -7.93 -13.96 -9.17
C GLY A 22 -6.49 -14.47 -9.24
N SER A 23 -5.67 -14.13 -8.24
CA SER A 23 -4.27 -14.58 -8.19
C SER A 23 -4.16 -16.09 -8.00
N SER A 24 -3.30 -16.72 -8.79
CA SER A 24 -2.92 -18.14 -8.65
C SER A 24 -1.83 -18.39 -7.60
N GLN A 25 -1.33 -17.34 -6.94
CA GLN A 25 -0.26 -17.41 -5.95
C GLN A 25 -0.81 -17.70 -4.55
N SER A 26 0.01 -18.32 -3.68
CA SER A 26 -0.37 -18.50 -2.27
C SER A 26 -0.50 -17.15 -1.55
N PRO A 27 -1.33 -17.06 -0.49
CA PRO A 27 -1.47 -15.83 0.30
C PRO A 27 -0.15 -15.32 0.88
N ASP A 28 0.74 -16.20 1.34
CA ASP A 28 2.04 -15.81 1.87
C ASP A 28 2.91 -15.15 0.79
N ARG A 29 2.95 -15.75 -0.41
CA ARG A 29 3.67 -15.18 -1.54
C ARG A 29 3.11 -13.82 -1.95
N GLN A 30 1.80 -13.63 -1.88
CA GLN A 30 1.18 -12.33 -2.17
C GLN A 30 1.62 -11.26 -1.16
N ARG A 31 1.68 -11.61 0.14
CA ARG A 31 2.15 -10.70 1.18
C ARG A 31 3.62 -10.33 1.00
N ASP A 32 4.48 -11.30 0.75
CA ASP A 32 5.92 -11.06 0.52
C ASP A 32 6.14 -10.05 -0.60
N ARG A 33 5.40 -10.18 -1.71
CA ARG A 33 5.49 -9.28 -2.85
C ARG A 33 5.01 -7.86 -2.52
N LEU A 34 3.94 -7.74 -1.73
CA LEU A 34 3.43 -6.45 -1.29
C LEU A 34 4.43 -5.75 -0.37
N THR A 35 4.90 -6.42 0.68
CA THR A 35 5.83 -5.84 1.65
C THR A 35 7.26 -5.70 1.12
N GLY A 36 7.59 -6.42 0.05
CA GLY A 36 8.86 -6.33 -0.67
C GLY A 36 8.91 -5.24 -1.75
N GLY A 37 7.84 -4.46 -1.92
CA GLY A 37 7.77 -3.36 -2.89
C GLY A 37 7.57 -3.79 -4.34
N GLU A 38 7.30 -5.07 -4.60
CA GLU A 38 7.00 -5.56 -5.95
C GLU A 38 5.62 -5.11 -6.43
N ILE A 39 4.72 -4.79 -5.49
CA ILE A 39 3.38 -4.29 -5.78
C ILE A 39 3.33 -2.79 -5.46
N PRO A 40 3.29 -1.92 -6.48
CA PRO A 40 3.16 -0.47 -6.29
C PRO A 40 1.80 -0.10 -5.68
N VAL A 41 1.79 0.92 -4.83
CA VAL A 41 0.58 1.44 -4.19
C VAL A 41 0.45 2.93 -4.53
N ALA A 42 -0.71 3.33 -5.05
CA ALA A 42 -1.04 4.73 -5.28
C ALA A 42 -2.04 5.24 -4.23
N VAL A 43 -1.78 6.40 -3.61
CA VAL A 43 -2.68 7.04 -2.65
C VAL A 43 -3.13 8.39 -3.18
N TYR A 44 -4.44 8.56 -3.39
CA TYR A 44 -5.03 9.76 -3.99
C TYR A 44 -5.59 10.71 -2.94
N GLY A 45 -5.16 11.97 -3.02
CA GLY A 45 -5.38 13.02 -2.04
C GLY A 45 -4.39 12.91 -0.89
N LEU A 46 -3.56 13.94 -0.68
CA LEU A 46 -2.49 13.95 0.33
C LEU A 46 -2.77 14.94 1.47
N GLY A 47 -4.04 15.23 1.73
CA GLY A 47 -4.46 16.01 2.90
C GLY A 47 -4.35 15.23 4.21
N LYS A 48 -5.09 15.70 5.22
CA LYS A 48 -5.02 15.21 6.61
C LYS A 48 -5.12 13.69 6.79
N MET A 49 -5.92 13.01 5.98
CA MET A 49 -6.05 11.54 6.06
C MET A 49 -5.11 10.81 5.10
N GLY A 50 -4.87 11.38 3.93
CA GLY A 50 -4.16 10.71 2.85
C GLY A 50 -2.66 10.67 3.05
N LEU A 51 -2.04 11.76 3.52
CA LEU A 51 -0.60 11.78 3.76
C LEU A 51 -0.16 10.80 4.86
N PRO A 52 -0.82 10.72 6.03
CA PRO A 52 -0.50 9.67 7.01
C PRO A 52 -0.66 8.26 6.45
N LEU A 53 -1.69 8.03 5.65
CA LEU A 53 -1.92 6.72 5.02
C LEU A 53 -0.79 6.37 4.05
N ALA A 54 -0.41 7.31 3.18
CA ALA A 54 0.68 7.14 2.22
C ALA A 54 2.00 6.86 2.92
N ALA A 55 2.31 7.60 3.99
CA ALA A 55 3.54 7.44 4.75
C ALA A 55 3.64 6.06 5.44
N VAL A 56 2.53 5.58 6.05
CA VAL A 56 2.48 4.25 6.68
C VAL A 56 2.56 3.13 5.64
N TYR A 57 1.89 3.28 4.48
CA TYR A 57 2.05 2.33 3.39
C TYR A 57 3.49 2.30 2.88
N ALA A 58 4.15 3.46 2.74
CA ALA A 58 5.52 3.53 2.27
C ALA A 58 6.49 2.83 3.23
N GLU A 59 6.26 2.95 4.54
CA GLU A 59 7.01 2.20 5.56
C GLU A 59 6.78 0.69 5.44
N THR A 60 5.56 0.26 5.10
CA THR A 60 5.17 -1.15 5.08
C THR A 60 5.50 -1.87 3.77
N THR A 61 5.32 -1.19 2.64
CA THR A 61 5.42 -1.77 1.29
C THR A 61 6.66 -1.32 0.53
N GLY A 62 7.18 -0.14 0.85
CA GLY A 62 8.37 0.42 0.20
C GLY A 62 8.20 0.86 -1.24
N ASN A 63 6.98 0.96 -1.75
CA ASN A 63 6.70 1.41 -3.11
C ASN A 63 5.36 2.15 -3.16
N VAL A 64 5.38 3.43 -2.76
CA VAL A 64 4.18 4.28 -2.72
C VAL A 64 4.36 5.54 -3.56
N THR A 65 3.35 5.82 -4.38
CA THR A 65 3.17 7.11 -5.06
C THR A 65 1.95 7.82 -4.49
N GLY A 66 2.18 8.95 -3.81
CA GLY A 66 1.14 9.89 -3.44
C GLY A 66 0.71 10.72 -4.64
N VAL A 67 -0.60 10.99 -4.75
CA VAL A 67 -1.17 11.83 -5.81
C VAL A 67 -1.98 12.95 -5.18
N ASP A 68 -1.69 14.19 -5.54
CA ASP A 68 -2.52 15.34 -5.21
C ASP A 68 -2.62 16.29 -6.41
N ILE A 69 -3.69 17.08 -6.49
CA ILE A 69 -3.87 18.05 -7.57
C ILE A 69 -3.08 19.34 -7.33
N ASP A 70 -2.74 19.62 -6.07
CA ASP A 70 -2.02 20.85 -5.69
C ASP A 70 -0.50 20.63 -5.82
N PRO A 71 0.17 21.31 -6.77
CA PRO A 71 1.62 21.17 -6.93
C PRO A 71 2.40 21.60 -5.69
N THR A 72 1.86 22.51 -4.86
CA THR A 72 2.50 22.93 -3.61
C THR A 72 2.60 21.78 -2.62
N VAL A 73 1.57 20.93 -2.58
CA VAL A 73 1.56 19.71 -1.75
C VAL A 73 2.63 18.74 -2.26
N ILE A 74 2.75 18.58 -3.57
CA ILE A 74 3.76 17.72 -4.20
C ILE A 74 5.17 18.21 -3.88
N GLU A 75 5.45 19.50 -4.04
CA GLU A 75 6.74 20.12 -3.72
C GLU A 75 7.10 19.88 -2.25
N THR A 76 6.17 20.20 -1.33
CA THR A 76 6.38 19.99 0.12
C THR A 76 6.76 18.55 0.45
N ILE A 77 6.04 17.57 -0.11
CA ILE A 77 6.30 16.15 0.17
C ILE A 77 7.59 15.69 -0.50
N THR A 78 7.88 16.15 -1.71
CA THR A 78 9.12 15.82 -2.43
C THR A 78 10.36 16.31 -1.68
N ASP A 79 10.24 17.43 -0.97
CA ASP A 79 11.29 17.97 -0.08
C ASP A 79 11.37 17.24 1.28
N GLY A 80 10.60 16.15 1.47
CA GLY A 80 10.56 15.39 2.73
C GLY A 80 9.77 16.06 3.84
N GLU A 81 8.98 17.09 3.53
CA GLU A 81 8.22 17.86 4.51
C GLU A 81 6.74 17.47 4.55
N SER A 82 6.06 17.82 5.66
CA SER A 82 4.63 17.59 5.84
C SER A 82 3.88 18.91 5.99
N HIS A 83 2.91 19.15 5.12
CA HIS A 83 1.97 20.27 5.24
C HIS A 83 0.80 19.97 6.21
N VAL A 84 0.68 18.74 6.70
CA VAL A 84 -0.39 18.33 7.63
C VAL A 84 0.03 18.65 9.07
N VAL A 85 -0.76 19.46 9.74
CA VAL A 85 -0.50 19.92 11.12
C VAL A 85 -1.33 19.14 12.13
N GLY A 86 -0.75 18.89 13.30
CA GLY A 86 -1.45 18.27 14.44
C GLY A 86 -1.45 16.75 14.43
N GLU A 87 -0.61 16.12 13.59
CA GLU A 87 -0.40 14.68 13.56
C GLU A 87 1.02 14.35 14.10
N PRO A 88 1.14 13.86 15.34
CA PRO A 88 2.44 13.59 15.96
C PRO A 88 3.25 12.54 15.17
N GLY A 89 4.52 12.84 14.91
CA GLY A 89 5.43 11.91 14.23
C GLY A 89 5.31 11.87 12.69
N LEU A 90 4.24 12.45 12.12
CA LEU A 90 4.03 12.40 10.67
C LEU A 90 5.16 13.05 9.87
N ALA A 91 5.63 14.24 10.28
CA ALA A 91 6.69 14.94 9.57
C ALA A 91 8.00 14.11 9.50
N ALA A 92 8.37 13.47 10.61
CA ALA A 92 9.53 12.59 10.65
C ALA A 92 9.32 11.36 9.75
N LEU A 93 8.13 10.74 9.81
CA LEU A 93 7.82 9.59 8.98
C LEU A 93 7.89 9.93 7.48
N VAL A 94 7.32 11.07 7.06
CA VAL A 94 7.38 11.53 5.66
C VAL A 94 8.83 11.73 5.23
N ALA A 95 9.64 12.46 6.00
CA ALA A 95 11.06 12.65 5.71
C ALA A 95 11.78 11.31 5.53
N ASP A 96 11.62 10.38 6.50
CA ASP A 96 12.25 9.07 6.45
C ASP A 96 11.85 8.23 5.22
N GLN A 97 10.58 8.32 4.80
CA GLN A 97 10.09 7.56 3.65
C GLN A 97 10.53 8.16 2.30
N VAL A 98 10.58 9.49 2.21
CA VAL A 98 11.05 10.21 1.02
C VAL A 98 12.56 10.02 0.85
N ASP A 99 13.34 10.18 1.93
CA ASP A 99 14.79 9.95 1.95
C ASP A 99 15.15 8.51 1.57
N ALA A 100 14.30 7.54 1.96
CA ALA A 100 14.48 6.15 1.59
C ALA A 100 13.98 5.79 0.17
N GLY A 101 13.40 6.74 -0.57
CA GLY A 101 12.81 6.53 -1.88
C GLY A 101 11.58 5.61 -1.88
N ARG A 102 10.91 5.48 -0.74
CA ARG A 102 9.71 4.63 -0.56
C ARG A 102 8.40 5.39 -0.78
N LEU A 103 8.44 6.71 -0.65
CA LEU A 103 7.33 7.62 -0.92
C LEU A 103 7.75 8.66 -1.97
N GLU A 104 7.03 8.69 -3.09
CA GLU A 104 7.11 9.74 -4.10
C GLU A 104 5.76 10.46 -4.22
N ALA A 105 5.74 11.66 -4.80
CA ALA A 105 4.52 12.43 -4.99
C ALA A 105 4.41 12.96 -6.44
N THR A 106 3.20 12.97 -7.00
CA THR A 106 2.94 13.48 -8.36
C THR A 106 1.56 14.13 -8.50
N THR A 107 1.41 15.03 -9.47
CA THR A 107 0.10 15.52 -9.93
C THR A 107 -0.50 14.65 -11.05
N ASP A 108 0.29 13.75 -11.66
CA ASP A 108 -0.18 12.87 -12.73
C ASP A 108 -0.85 11.62 -12.16
N GLY A 109 -2.12 11.78 -11.81
CA GLY A 109 -2.95 10.67 -11.31
C GLY A 109 -3.16 9.54 -12.33
N SER A 110 -3.10 9.82 -13.63
CA SER A 110 -3.32 8.80 -14.67
C SER A 110 -2.09 7.91 -14.81
N ALA A 111 -0.89 8.48 -14.75
CA ALA A 111 0.36 7.73 -14.74
C ALA A 111 0.49 6.88 -13.47
N ALA A 112 0.16 7.44 -12.30
CA ALA A 112 0.14 6.71 -11.03
C ALA A 112 -0.84 5.51 -11.07
N ALA A 113 -2.04 5.71 -11.60
CA ALA A 113 -3.03 4.63 -11.74
C ALA A 113 -2.54 3.52 -12.68
N SER A 114 -1.90 3.89 -13.78
CA SER A 114 -1.36 2.94 -14.76
C SER A 114 -0.25 2.08 -14.18
N THR A 115 0.53 2.65 -13.25
CA THR A 115 1.65 1.97 -12.59
C THR A 115 1.16 1.04 -11.47
N ALA A 116 0.10 1.43 -10.75
CA ALA A 116 -0.44 0.70 -9.58
C ALA A 116 -1.52 -0.34 -9.89
N GLN A 117 -1.68 -0.77 -11.14
CA GLN A 117 -2.71 -1.72 -11.61
C GLN A 117 -2.25 -3.19 -11.63
#